data_AF-A0A0Q6WD02-F1
#
_entry.id   AF-A0A0Q6WD02-F1
#
_cell.length_a   1.000
_cell.length_b   1.000
_cell.length_c   1.000
_cell.angle_alpha   90.00
_cell.angle_beta   90.00
_cell.angle_gamma   90.00
#
_symmetry.space_group_name_H-M   'P 1'
#
loop_
_entity.id
_entity.type
_entity.pdbx_description
1 polymer ?
#
loop_
_entity_poly.entity_id
_entity_poly.type
_entity_poly.pdbx_seq_one_letter_code
_entity_poly.pdbx_strand_id
1 'polypeptide(L)'
;MKVDQLIGFPGLDMNEWFGLDIRFTVNMPQDLTMDLMLLSDDGAILTIDDVEVINNDGIHAAYPLMETVKLAKGLRNFRVRYFQGPGYGLALILGWKKPDGKDYQYIPRRLLGRPPAAAAAAAASAPQ
;
A
#
# COMPACT_ATOMS: atom_id res chain seq x y z
N MET A 1 -2.96 3.37 37.27
CA MET A 1 -2.94 4.17 36.03
C MET A 1 -4.08 3.69 35.15
N LYS A 2 -5.05 4.54 34.80
CA LYS A 2 -6.14 4.17 33.88
C LYS A 2 -5.62 4.41 32.46
N VAL A 3 -5.61 3.37 31.64
CA VAL A 3 -5.34 3.49 30.20
C VAL A 3 -6.60 4.08 29.58
N ASP A 4 -6.48 5.27 28.99
CA ASP A 4 -7.54 5.90 28.21
C ASP A 4 -7.28 5.59 26.73
N GLN A 5 -8.21 4.88 26.10
CA GLN A 5 -8.12 4.50 24.69
C GLN A 5 -8.14 5.73 23.76
N LEU A 6 -8.63 6.88 24.24
CA LEU A 6 -8.67 8.13 23.49
C LEU A 6 -7.34 8.90 23.53
N ILE A 7 -6.45 8.58 24.48
CA ILE A 7 -5.15 9.24 24.66
C ILE A 7 -4.01 8.31 24.17
N GLY A 8 -4.28 7.38 23.25
CA GLY A 8 -3.40 6.26 22.88
C GLY A 8 -1.89 6.54 22.89
N PHE A 9 -1.46 7.72 22.44
CA PHE A 9 -0.11 8.26 22.65
C PHE A 9 -0.14 9.63 23.35
N PRO A 10 0.02 9.70 24.69
CA PRO A 10 -0.05 10.97 25.41
C PRO A 10 1.00 11.98 24.92
N GLY A 11 0.54 13.17 24.54
CA GLY A 11 1.42 14.26 24.06
C GLY A 11 1.70 14.23 22.56
N LEU A 12 1.09 13.31 21.80
CA LEU A 12 1.10 13.32 20.33
C LEU A 12 -0.29 13.69 19.81
N ASP A 13 -0.33 14.52 18.78
CA ASP A 13 -1.55 14.95 18.09
C ASP A 13 -1.89 14.09 16.86
N MET A 14 -1.05 13.08 16.55
CA MET A 14 -1.21 12.10 15.45
C MET A 14 -1.48 12.71 14.06
N ASN A 15 -1.20 14.00 13.88
CA ASN A 15 -1.36 14.69 12.60
C ASN A 15 -0.09 14.63 11.75
N GLU A 16 1.06 14.47 12.40
CA GLU A 16 2.38 14.34 11.79
C GLU A 16 3.11 13.14 12.42
N TRP A 17 4.19 12.70 11.77
CA TRP A 17 5.12 11.70 12.30
C TRP A 17 4.46 10.38 12.68
N PHE A 18 3.55 9.91 11.82
CA PHE A 18 2.95 8.59 11.93
C PHE A 18 3.19 7.77 10.66
N GLY A 19 3.06 6.46 10.78
CA GLY A 19 3.23 5.55 9.65
C GLY A 19 2.17 4.47 9.62
N LEU A 20 1.93 3.96 8.41
CA LEU A 20 1.02 2.84 8.16
C LEU A 20 1.77 1.72 7.43
N ASP A 21 1.51 0.48 7.84
CA ASP A 21 1.95 -0.73 7.13
C ASP A 21 0.71 -1.55 6.76
N ILE A 22 0.20 -1.29 5.56
CA ILE A 22 -1.07 -1.83 5.08
C ILE A 22 -0.79 -3.06 4.23
N ARG A 23 -1.30 -4.22 4.66
CA ARG A 23 -1.17 -5.49 3.94
C ARG A 23 -2.52 -6.05 3.54
N PHE A 24 -2.63 -6.50 2.29
CA PHE A 24 -3.83 -7.14 1.75
C PHE A 24 -3.47 -8.04 0.57
N THR A 25 -4.41 -8.86 0.12
CA THR A 25 -4.22 -9.65 -1.11
C THR A 25 -5.12 -9.11 -2.22
N VAL A 26 -4.69 -9.26 -3.46
CA VAL A 26 -5.52 -9.04 -4.65
C VAL A 26 -5.62 -10.34 -5.42
N ASN A 27 -6.85 -10.85 -5.59
CA ASN A 27 -7.11 -12.04 -6.39
C ASN A 27 -7.21 -11.68 -7.88
N MET A 28 -6.17 -12.01 -8.65
CA MET A 28 -6.10 -11.76 -10.07
C MET A 28 -6.79 -12.88 -10.84
N PRO A 29 -7.86 -12.59 -11.61
CA PRO A 29 -8.64 -13.63 -12.28
C PRO A 29 -7.88 -14.32 -13.43
N GLN A 30 -6.89 -13.63 -13.99
CA GLN A 30 -6.02 -14.06 -15.07
C GLN A 30 -4.74 -13.21 -15.04
N ASP A 31 -3.77 -13.57 -15.88
CA ASP A 31 -2.58 -12.76 -16.10
C ASP A 31 -2.99 -11.42 -16.73
N LEU A 32 -2.61 -10.30 -16.10
CA LEU A 32 -2.98 -8.95 -16.53
C LEU A 32 -1.77 -8.02 -16.43
N THR A 33 -1.57 -7.21 -17.46
CA THR A 33 -0.72 -6.01 -17.36
C THR A 33 -1.58 -4.86 -16.87
N MET A 34 -1.13 -4.19 -15.81
CA MET A 34 -1.81 -3.05 -15.19
C MET A 34 -0.84 -1.89 -15.03
N ASP A 35 -1.32 -0.67 -15.26
CA ASP A 35 -0.65 0.53 -14.77
C ASP A 35 -1.13 0.78 -13.35
N LEU A 36 -0.19 0.87 -12.41
CA LEU A 36 -0.44 1.23 -11.02
C LEU A 36 -0.06 2.68 -10.79
N MET A 37 -0.77 3.34 -9.88
CA MET A 37 -0.46 4.69 -9.41
C MET A 37 -0.45 4.68 -7.89
N LEU A 38 0.62 5.21 -7.30
CA LEU A 38 0.73 5.52 -5.89
C LEU A 38 0.88 7.03 -5.73
N LEU A 39 -0.15 7.67 -5.20
CA LEU A 39 -0.10 9.09 -4.81
C LEU A 39 0.02 9.16 -3.30
N SER A 40 1.01 9.92 -2.82
CA SER A 40 1.21 10.13 -1.38
C SER A 40 1.65 11.55 -1.04
N ASP A 41 1.32 11.94 0.20
CA ASP A 41 1.83 13.09 0.96
C ASP A 41 1.95 12.60 2.42
N ASP A 42 3.13 12.35 2.99
CA ASP A 42 4.46 12.42 2.37
C ASP A 42 4.79 11.14 1.57
N GLY A 43 5.62 10.25 2.13
CA GLY A 43 6.21 9.15 1.38
C GLY A 43 5.43 7.84 1.47
N ALA A 44 5.43 7.08 0.37
CA ALA A 44 4.88 5.73 0.33
C ALA A 44 5.66 4.78 -0.59
N ILE A 45 5.68 3.49 -0.23
CA ILE A 45 6.27 2.42 -1.04
C ILE A 45 5.23 1.32 -1.24
N LEU A 46 4.99 0.95 -2.49
CA LEU A 46 4.22 -0.23 -2.87
C LEU A 46 5.15 -1.40 -3.14
N THR A 47 4.89 -2.52 -2.48
CA THR A 47 5.49 -3.82 -2.75
C THR A 47 4.40 -4.81 -3.15
N ILE A 48 4.70 -5.65 -4.15
CA ILE A 48 3.82 -6.73 -4.62
C ILE A 48 4.64 -8.02 -4.59
N ASP A 49 4.18 -8.99 -3.82
CA ASP A 49 4.86 -10.27 -3.56
C ASP A 49 6.32 -10.07 -3.13
N ASP A 50 6.48 -9.17 -2.17
CA ASP A 50 7.75 -8.77 -1.55
C ASP A 50 8.77 -8.10 -2.50
N VAL A 51 8.36 -7.80 -3.74
CA VAL A 51 9.13 -7.00 -4.70
C VAL A 51 8.66 -5.55 -4.64
N GLU A 52 9.59 -4.60 -4.52
CA GLU A 52 9.30 -3.17 -4.65
C GLU A 52 8.85 -2.86 -6.09
N VAL A 53 7.67 -2.23 -6.21
CA VAL A 53 7.08 -1.88 -7.50
C VAL A 53 7.05 -0.37 -7.69
N ILE A 54 6.63 0.40 -6.69
CA ILE A 54 6.69 1.87 -6.71
C ILE A 54 7.34 2.35 -5.43
N ASN A 55 8.35 3.21 -5.56
CA ASN A 55 9.02 3.88 -4.47
C ASN A 55 8.78 5.39 -4.58
N ASN A 56 7.77 5.87 -3.86
CA ASN A 56 7.44 7.29 -3.71
C ASN A 56 7.83 7.75 -2.31
N ASP A 57 9.01 7.34 -1.82
CA ASP A 57 9.48 7.67 -0.48
C ASP A 57 10.09 9.08 -0.39
N GLY A 58 10.19 9.60 0.83
CA GLY A 58 10.69 10.95 1.12
C GLY A 58 9.60 11.94 1.55
N ILE A 59 10.05 13.11 2.03
CA ILE A 59 9.16 14.22 2.42
C ILE A 59 8.83 15.03 1.17
N HIS A 60 7.54 15.09 0.82
CA HIS A 60 7.05 15.81 -0.35
C HIS A 60 5.53 16.03 -0.26
N ALA A 61 5.05 17.10 -0.88
CA ALA A 61 3.60 17.30 -1.07
C ALA A 61 3.00 16.20 -1.95
N ALA A 62 1.66 16.10 -1.94
CA ALA A 62 0.89 15.15 -2.75
C ALA A 62 1.39 15.00 -4.19
N TYR A 63 2.02 13.86 -4.48
CA TYR A 63 2.59 13.57 -5.80
C TYR A 63 2.35 12.11 -6.21
N PRO A 64 1.85 11.85 -7.45
CA PRO A 64 1.67 10.49 -7.96
C PRO A 64 2.93 9.96 -8.65
N LEU A 65 3.28 8.70 -8.37
CA LEU A 65 4.17 7.88 -9.21
C LEU A 65 3.41 6.72 -9.83
N MET A 66 3.80 6.33 -11.04
CA MET A 66 3.13 5.30 -11.82
C MET A 66 4.10 4.28 -12.37
N GLU A 67 3.71 3.01 -12.34
CA GLU A 67 4.51 1.90 -12.88
C GLU A 67 3.62 0.87 -13.56
N THR A 68 4.08 0.31 -14.68
CA THR A 68 3.38 -0.76 -15.39
C THR A 68 3.92 -2.11 -14.93
N VAL A 69 3.04 -2.97 -14.41
CA VAL A 69 3.40 -4.29 -13.87
C VAL A 69 2.59 -5.40 -14.51
N LYS A 70 3.22 -6.57 -14.66
CA LYS A 70 2.55 -7.83 -15.01
C LYS A 70 2.16 -8.55 -13.73
N LEU A 71 0.86 -8.71 -13.52
CA LEU A 71 0.28 -9.43 -12.40
C LEU A 71 -0.19 -10.80 -12.87
N ALA A 72 0.45 -11.85 -12.39
CA ALA A 72 0.04 -13.22 -12.71
C ALA A 72 -1.31 -13.56 -12.06
N LYS A 73 -2.04 -14.48 -12.68
CA LYS A 73 -3.27 -15.08 -12.16
C LYS A 73 -3.05 -15.64 -10.75
N GLY A 74 -4.07 -15.49 -9.91
CA GLY A 74 -4.09 -16.00 -8.54
C GLY A 74 -3.95 -14.89 -7.50
N LEU A 75 -3.74 -15.29 -6.25
CA LEU A 75 -3.57 -14.36 -5.13
C LEU A 75 -2.19 -13.71 -5.19
N ARG A 76 -2.18 -12.37 -5.17
CA ARG A 76 -0.97 -11.55 -5.10
C ARG A 76 -0.96 -10.77 -3.80
N ASN A 77 0.16 -10.74 -3.10
CA ASN A 77 0.32 -10.03 -1.83
C ASN A 77 0.68 -8.57 -2.09
N PHE A 78 -0.17 -7.64 -1.68
CA PHE A 78 0.10 -6.21 -1.77
C PHE A 78 0.46 -5.68 -0.38
N ARG A 79 1.48 -4.83 -0.33
CA ARG A 79 1.86 -4.10 0.87
C ARG A 79 2.21 -2.67 0.53
N VAL A 80 1.54 -1.73 1.20
CA VAL A 80 1.80 -0.30 1.12
C VAL A 80 2.36 0.15 2.46
N ARG A 81 3.59 0.64 2.45
CA ARG A 81 4.19 1.35 3.58
C ARG A 81 4.04 2.83 3.30
N TYR A 82 3.59 3.60 4.29
CA TYR A 82 3.38 5.04 4.18
C TYR A 82 3.85 5.73 5.45
N PHE A 83 4.31 6.97 5.34
CA PHE A 83 4.48 7.85 6.49
C PHE A 83 3.97 9.25 6.19
N GLN A 84 3.41 9.88 7.22
CA GLN A 84 3.18 11.32 7.28
C GLN A 84 4.35 11.95 8.03
N GLY A 85 5.06 12.84 7.38
CA GLY A 85 6.09 13.70 7.96
C GLY A 85 5.47 15.03 8.43
N PRO A 86 6.19 16.16 8.28
CA PRO A 86 5.72 17.46 8.75
C PRO A 86 4.65 18.06 7.82
N GLY A 87 3.79 18.91 8.37
CA GLY A 87 2.74 19.61 7.64
C GLY A 87 1.37 18.93 7.74
N TYR A 88 0.37 19.62 7.22
CA TYR A 88 -1.04 19.20 7.30
C TYR A 88 -1.57 18.55 6.00
N GLY A 89 -0.75 18.50 4.95
CA GLY A 89 -1.07 17.77 3.73
C GLY A 89 -1.10 16.29 4.04
N LEU A 90 -2.16 15.59 3.64
CA LEU A 90 -2.31 14.15 3.85
C LEU A 90 -2.94 13.54 2.62
N ALA A 91 -2.23 12.60 2.01
CA ALA A 91 -2.75 11.85 0.89
C ALA A 91 -2.15 10.45 0.85
N LEU A 92 -3.00 9.46 0.56
CA LEU A 92 -2.57 8.12 0.22
C LEU A 92 -3.62 7.49 -0.70
N ILE A 93 -3.27 7.31 -1.97
CA ILE A 93 -4.16 6.72 -2.98
C ILE A 93 -3.39 5.67 -3.77
N LEU A 94 -3.88 4.44 -3.75
CA LEU A 94 -3.48 3.38 -4.66
C LEU A 94 -4.55 3.21 -5.74
N GLY A 95 -4.21 3.57 -6.96
CA GLY A 95 -5.04 3.40 -8.15
C GLY A 95 -4.45 2.38 -9.10
N TRP A 96 -5.29 1.84 -9.98
CA TRP A 96 -4.85 1.05 -11.11
C TRP A 96 -5.69 1.29 -12.35
N LYS A 97 -5.16 0.95 -13.51
CA LYS A 97 -5.92 0.87 -14.77
C LYS A 97 -5.28 -0.16 -15.68
N LYS A 98 -6.01 -0.55 -16.72
CA LYS A 98 -5.36 -1.22 -17.85
C LYS A 98 -4.49 -0.19 -18.60
N PRO A 99 -3.42 -0.61 -19.29
CA PRO A 99 -2.58 0.30 -20.08
C PRO A 99 -3.37 1.18 -21.04
N ASP A 100 -4.40 0.63 -21.69
CA ASP A 100 -5.32 1.31 -22.61
C ASP A 100 -6.52 1.99 -21.92
N GLY A 101 -6.63 1.86 -20.60
CA GLY A 101 -7.67 2.51 -19.81
C GLY A 101 -7.47 4.02 -19.73
N LYS A 102 -8.58 4.77 -19.73
CA LYS A 102 -8.57 6.24 -19.65
C LYS A 102 -8.19 6.74 -18.26
N ASP A 103 -8.91 6.28 -17.25
CA ASP A 103 -8.81 6.78 -15.88
C ASP A 103 -8.30 5.71 -14.92
N TYR A 104 -7.53 6.14 -13.92
CA TYR A 104 -7.22 5.30 -12.76
C TYR A 104 -8.48 5.08 -11.93
N GLN A 105 -8.67 3.85 -11.47
CA GLN A 105 -9.77 3.45 -10.59
C GLN A 105 -9.21 2.78 -9.34
N TYR A 106 -10.03 2.70 -8.29
CA TYR A 106 -9.68 1.91 -7.12
C TYR A 106 -9.68 0.41 -7.45
N ILE A 107 -8.87 -0.36 -6.72
CA ILE A 107 -8.91 -1.82 -6.80
C ILE A 107 -10.31 -2.27 -6.31
N PRO A 108 -11.10 -2.98 -7.15
CA PRO A 108 -12.45 -3.37 -6.78
C PRO A 108 -12.45 -4.23 -5.52
N ARG A 109 -13.31 -3.88 -4.55
CA ARG A 109 -13.41 -4.58 -3.26
C ARG A 109 -13.55 -6.10 -3.38
N ARG A 110 -14.22 -6.59 -4.43
CA ARG A 110 -14.38 -8.04 -4.68
C ARG A 110 -13.08 -8.79 -4.97
N LEU A 111 -12.02 -8.08 -5.35
CA LEU A 111 -10.69 -8.66 -5.58
C LEU A 111 -9.83 -8.62 -4.31
N LEU A 112 -10.19 -7.80 -3.33
CA LEU A 112 -9.43 -7.64 -2.09
C LEU A 112 -9.69 -8.81 -1.14
N GLY A 113 -8.62 -9.31 -0.55
CA GLY A 113 -8.66 -10.34 0.49
C GLY A 113 -7.82 -9.95 1.70
N ARG A 114 -7.98 -10.72 2.78
CA ARG A 114 -7.19 -10.54 4.00
C ARG A 114 -5.73 -10.87 3.71
N PRO A 115 -4.77 -10.16 4.34
CA PRO A 115 -3.38 -10.58 4.27
C PRO A 115 -3.25 -12.04 4.75
N PRO A 116 -2.34 -12.84 4.18
CA PRO A 116 -2.09 -14.19 4.66
C PRO A 116 -1.78 -14.15 6.15
N ALA A 117 -2.28 -15.15 6.90
CA ALA A 117 -1.94 -15.28 8.32
C ALA A 117 -0.41 -15.31 8.46
N ALA A 118 0.13 -14.64 9.47
CA ALA A 118 1.58 -14.46 9.64
C ALA A 118 2.39 -15.77 9.57
N ALA A 119 1.79 -16.92 9.91
CA ALA A 119 2.40 -18.24 9.80
C ALA A 119 2.61 -18.73 8.34
N ALA A 120 1.82 -18.27 7.38
CA ALA A 120 1.96 -18.63 5.96
C ALA A 120 3.03 -17.81 5.24
N ALA A 121 3.29 -16.57 5.68
CA ALA A 121 4.31 -15.70 5.10
C ALA A 121 5.75 -16.12 5.49
N ALA A 122 5.94 -16.63 6.71
CA ALA A 122 7.25 -17.13 7.17
C ALA A 122 7.67 -18.46 6.52
N ALA A 123 6.71 -19.26 6.04
CA ALA A 123 6.99 -20.54 5.40
C ALA A 123 7.46 -20.41 3.93
N ALA A 124 7.21 -19.25 3.29
CA ALA A 124 7.59 -18.99 1.91
C ALA A 124 9.01 -18.38 1.75
N SER A 125 9.66 -18.00 2.86
CA SER A 125 10.98 -17.36 2.88
C SER A 125 12.09 -18.21 3.50
N ALA A 126 11.82 -19.48 3.83
CA ALA A 126 12.86 -20.41 4.25
C ALA A 126 13.63 -20.93 3.02
N PRO A 127 14.95 -20.73 2.93
CA PRO A 127 15.76 -21.37 1.89
C PRO A 127 15.74 -22.89 2.12
N GLN A 128 15.60 -23.65 1.03
CA GLN A 128 15.94 -25.08 1.01
C GLN A 128 17.43 -25.28 1.21
#